data_AF-D8Q5A2-F1
#
_entry.id   AF-D8Q5A2-F1
#
_cell.length_a   1.000
_cell.length_b   1.000
_cell.length_c   1.000
_cell.angle_alpha   90.00
_cell.angle_beta   90.00
_cell.angle_gamma   90.00
#
_symmetry.space_group_name_H-M   'P 1'
#
loop_
_entity.id
_entity.type
_entity.pdbx_description
1 polymer ?
#
loop_
_entity_poly.entity_id
_entity_poly.type
_entity_poly.pdbx_seq_one_letter_code
_entity_poly.pdbx_strand_id
1 'polypeptide(L)'
;MLSGSAPIAQAATTVIPKDSFSSFDDFWKYLYPWGSDHNGSARMAESQVDVDSGTLVLKATPTTVSDKASIHYLSGAVHSTKQITVTAENSYTVYGEFSSPTAKGTWPAFWLNAASGWPPEIDIGEWKGTADNWFNTFNTSSAVKSTTVPWPTDLSFHSLQAVLTAEPNGADVRVDFSMDGALKATHYAKGYVGKTLNLIINLQMEGSSGTPAPADGATYQARNVEVTIN
;
A
#
# COMPACT_ATOMS: atom_id res chain seq x y z
N MET A 1 26.64 25.98 35.06
CA MET A 1 25.61 24.93 34.92
C MET A 1 24.89 25.15 33.60
N LEU A 2 25.13 24.28 32.62
CA LEU A 2 24.43 24.32 31.33
C LEU A 2 23.26 23.33 31.44
N SER A 3 22.05 23.85 31.67
CA SER A 3 20.82 23.06 31.57
C SER A 3 20.45 22.94 30.09
N GLY A 4 20.98 21.92 29.42
CA GLY A 4 20.47 21.49 28.12
C GLY A 4 19.16 20.75 28.35
N SER A 5 18.04 21.37 28.01
CA SER A 5 16.75 20.67 27.93
C SER A 5 16.87 19.62 26.83
N ALA A 6 16.86 18.35 27.20
CA ALA A 6 16.70 17.27 26.25
C ALA A 6 15.33 17.47 25.55
N PRO A 7 15.25 17.37 24.21
CA PRO A 7 13.95 17.41 23.54
C PRO A 7 13.12 16.23 24.05
N ILE A 8 11.92 16.54 24.54
CA ILE A 8 10.94 15.52 24.91
C ILE A 8 10.56 14.81 23.61
N ALA A 9 10.87 13.52 23.50
CA ALA A 9 10.39 12.70 22.39
C ALA A 9 8.86 12.70 22.44
N GLN A 10 8.22 13.24 21.41
CA GLN A 10 6.78 13.15 21.25
C GLN A 10 6.42 11.67 21.09
N ALA A 11 5.53 11.16 21.94
CA ALA A 11 5.08 9.78 21.84
C ALA A 11 4.26 9.61 20.56
N ALA A 12 4.59 8.59 19.76
CA ALA A 12 3.84 8.23 18.58
C ALA A 12 2.36 8.01 18.93
N THR A 13 1.45 8.60 18.15
CA THR A 13 0.00 8.35 18.27
C THR A 13 -0.41 7.32 17.22
N THR A 14 -1.12 6.27 17.64
CA THR A 14 -1.67 5.27 16.72
C THR A 14 -2.92 5.82 16.01
N VAL A 15 -2.88 5.83 14.68
CA VAL A 15 -3.98 6.25 13.79
C VAL A 15 -4.80 5.04 13.31
N ILE A 16 -4.09 3.96 12.94
CA ILE A 16 -4.65 2.66 12.61
C ILE A 16 -3.90 1.63 13.46
N PRO A 17 -4.56 0.88 14.35
CA PRO A 17 -3.89 -0.11 15.18
C PRO A 17 -3.64 -1.41 14.40
N LYS A 18 -2.64 -2.20 14.82
CA LYS A 18 -2.26 -3.48 14.17
C LYS A 18 -3.43 -4.45 14.01
N ASP A 19 -4.35 -4.47 14.97
CA ASP A 19 -5.52 -5.32 14.99
C ASP A 19 -6.73 -4.71 14.26
N SER A 20 -6.55 -3.65 13.46
CA SER A 20 -7.61 -2.92 12.76
C SER A 20 -8.51 -3.77 11.85
N PHE A 21 -8.05 -4.94 11.39
CA PHE A 21 -8.92 -5.87 10.67
C PHE A 21 -9.94 -6.57 11.58
N SER A 22 -9.64 -6.77 12.86
CA SER A 22 -10.61 -7.31 13.85
C SER A 22 -11.78 -6.35 14.10
N SER A 23 -11.58 -5.07 13.81
CA SER A 23 -12.55 -3.98 13.84
C SER A 23 -12.66 -3.31 12.47
N PHE A 24 -12.79 -4.13 11.42
CA PHE A 24 -12.65 -3.73 10.03
C PHE A 24 -13.40 -2.42 9.69
N ASP A 25 -14.70 -2.33 10.01
CA ASP A 25 -15.54 -1.19 9.61
C ASP A 25 -15.17 0.15 10.25
N ASP A 26 -14.42 0.14 11.35
CA ASP A 26 -13.93 1.34 12.03
C ASP A 26 -12.77 1.99 11.27
N PHE A 27 -11.95 1.18 10.59
CA PHE A 27 -10.69 1.59 9.99
C PHE A 27 -10.64 1.43 8.48
N TRP A 28 -11.51 0.61 7.90
CA TRP A 28 -11.45 0.22 6.49
C TRP A 28 -12.81 0.34 5.80
N LYS A 29 -12.76 0.54 4.49
CA LYS A 29 -13.89 0.48 3.57
C LYS A 29 -13.51 -0.39 2.39
N TYR A 30 -14.51 -1.07 1.83
CA TYR A 30 -14.34 -1.85 0.61
C TYR A 30 -14.05 -0.97 -0.61
N LEU A 31 -13.47 -1.58 -1.63
CA LEU A 31 -13.13 -1.00 -2.93
C LEU A 31 -12.04 0.08 -2.86
N TYR A 32 -11.71 0.67 -4.00
CA TYR A 32 -10.89 1.87 -4.05
C TYR A 32 -11.73 3.09 -3.60
N PRO A 33 -11.10 4.19 -3.14
CA PRO A 33 -11.81 5.43 -2.81
C PRO A 33 -12.68 6.00 -3.94
N TRP A 34 -12.41 5.61 -5.20
CA TRP A 34 -13.15 6.03 -6.40
C TRP A 34 -14.02 4.93 -7.04
N GLY A 35 -14.16 3.76 -6.41
CA GLY A 35 -15.02 2.67 -6.89
C GLY A 35 -14.30 1.36 -7.19
N SER A 36 -14.84 0.57 -8.12
CA SER A 36 -14.47 -0.84 -8.28
C SER A 36 -13.31 -1.12 -9.24
N ASP A 37 -12.97 -0.17 -10.11
CA ASP A 37 -12.07 -0.42 -11.22
C ASP A 37 -10.80 0.42 -11.09
N HIS A 38 -9.67 -0.16 -11.50
CA HIS A 38 -8.40 0.52 -11.66
C HIS A 38 -7.70 0.05 -12.94
N ASN A 39 -6.38 0.18 -13.03
CA ASN A 39 -5.55 -0.40 -14.09
C ASN A 39 -5.57 -1.93 -14.00
N GLY A 40 -5.39 -2.64 -15.11
CA GLY A 40 -5.44 -4.12 -15.13
C GLY A 40 -6.82 -4.69 -15.49
N SER A 41 -7.04 -5.97 -15.18
CA SER A 41 -8.19 -6.76 -15.63
C SER A 41 -9.08 -7.31 -14.51
N ALA A 42 -8.84 -6.93 -13.25
CA ALA A 42 -9.74 -7.25 -12.14
C ALA A 42 -10.69 -6.11 -11.81
N ARG A 43 -11.95 -6.46 -11.56
CA ARG A 43 -12.95 -5.59 -10.93
C ARG A 43 -13.06 -5.93 -9.44
N MET A 44 -12.97 -4.92 -8.60
CA MET A 44 -13.05 -5.09 -7.16
C MET A 44 -14.50 -5.32 -6.72
N ALA A 45 -14.70 -6.27 -5.82
CA ALA A 45 -16.00 -6.61 -5.24
C ALA A 45 -15.82 -6.92 -3.75
N GLU A 46 -16.78 -6.48 -2.93
CA GLU A 46 -16.80 -6.78 -1.49
C GLU A 46 -16.80 -8.29 -1.22
N SER A 47 -17.46 -9.09 -2.07
CA SER A 47 -17.49 -10.55 -1.96
C SER A 47 -16.13 -11.24 -2.15
N GLN A 48 -15.10 -10.51 -2.57
CA GLN A 48 -13.72 -10.99 -2.72
C GLN A 48 -12.80 -10.51 -1.59
N VAL A 49 -13.39 -9.85 -0.59
CA VAL A 49 -12.72 -9.40 0.63
C VAL A 49 -13.25 -10.23 1.79
N ASP A 50 -12.35 -10.91 2.47
CA ASP A 50 -12.66 -11.70 3.65
C ASP A 50 -11.75 -11.26 4.80
N VAL A 51 -12.23 -11.35 6.03
CA VAL A 51 -11.43 -11.04 7.22
C VAL A 51 -11.62 -12.16 8.22
N ASP A 52 -10.53 -12.88 8.48
CA ASP A 52 -10.52 -13.98 9.43
C ASP A 52 -9.38 -13.79 10.42
N SER A 53 -9.70 -13.88 11.71
CA SER A 53 -8.72 -13.89 12.80
C SER A 53 -7.71 -12.72 12.72
N GLY A 54 -8.18 -11.53 12.37
CA GLY A 54 -7.36 -10.32 12.23
C GLY A 54 -6.50 -10.27 10.96
N THR A 55 -6.73 -11.15 9.99
CA THR A 55 -6.06 -11.19 8.69
C THR A 55 -7.04 -10.85 7.58
N LEU A 56 -6.72 -9.82 6.80
CA LEU A 56 -7.38 -9.51 5.55
C LEU A 56 -6.97 -10.52 4.48
N VAL A 57 -7.95 -11.06 3.76
CA VAL A 57 -7.75 -11.99 2.65
C VAL A 57 -8.46 -11.45 1.41
N LEU A 58 -7.70 -11.18 0.36
CA LEU A 58 -8.19 -10.75 -0.94
C LEU A 58 -8.04 -11.91 -1.93
N LYS A 59 -9.14 -12.28 -2.59
CA LYS A 59 -9.17 -13.40 -3.55
C LYS A 59 -9.46 -12.87 -4.95
N ALA A 60 -8.62 -13.22 -5.90
CA ALA A 60 -8.90 -13.00 -7.31
C ALA A 60 -9.51 -14.29 -7.90
N THR A 61 -10.68 -14.19 -8.52
CA THR A 61 -11.37 -15.31 -9.18
C THR A 61 -11.57 -14.98 -10.66
N PRO A 62 -11.15 -15.84 -11.60
CA PRO A 62 -11.39 -15.63 -13.02
C PRO A 62 -12.89 -15.49 -13.33
N THR A 63 -13.24 -14.53 -14.18
CA THR A 63 -14.62 -14.30 -14.61
C THR A 63 -14.68 -13.46 -15.87
N THR A 64 -15.89 -13.16 -16.32
CA THR A 64 -16.16 -12.08 -17.27
C THR A 64 -17.33 -11.26 -16.74
N VAL A 65 -17.36 -9.96 -17.04
CA VAL A 65 -18.48 -9.08 -16.70
C VAL A 65 -19.10 -8.53 -17.98
N SER A 66 -20.41 -8.32 -17.99
CA SER A 66 -21.16 -7.94 -19.19
C SER A 66 -20.89 -6.53 -19.68
N ASP A 67 -20.52 -5.62 -18.79
CA ASP A 67 -20.36 -4.18 -19.06
C ASP A 67 -18.92 -3.78 -19.43
N LYS A 68 -17.94 -4.67 -19.27
CA LYS A 68 -16.52 -4.37 -19.57
C LYS A 68 -15.73 -5.64 -19.90
N ALA A 69 -15.59 -5.92 -21.20
CA ALA A 69 -14.91 -7.12 -21.70
C ALA A 69 -13.43 -7.25 -21.30
N SER A 70 -12.76 -6.15 -20.92
CA SER A 70 -11.38 -6.18 -20.43
C SER A 70 -11.24 -6.68 -18.99
N ILE A 71 -12.35 -6.99 -18.31
CA ILE A 71 -12.34 -7.58 -16.98
C ILE A 71 -12.34 -9.09 -17.12
N HIS A 72 -11.26 -9.70 -16.63
CA HIS A 72 -11.03 -11.14 -16.64
C HIS A 72 -11.13 -11.75 -15.22
N TYR A 73 -11.24 -10.91 -14.18
CA TYR A 73 -11.27 -11.35 -12.78
C TYR A 73 -12.22 -10.49 -11.92
N LEU A 74 -12.82 -11.09 -10.90
CA LEU A 74 -13.30 -10.38 -9.72
C LEU A 74 -12.20 -10.47 -8.68
N SER A 75 -11.93 -9.38 -7.97
CA SER A 75 -10.93 -9.35 -6.91
C SER A 75 -11.31 -8.40 -5.77
N GLY A 76 -10.44 -8.22 -4.79
CA GLY A 76 -10.67 -7.40 -3.62
C GLY A 76 -9.76 -6.16 -3.55
N ALA A 77 -10.32 -5.07 -3.04
CA ALA A 77 -9.58 -3.89 -2.60
C ALA A 77 -10.23 -3.34 -1.33
N VAL A 78 -9.42 -2.74 -0.47
CA VAL A 78 -9.86 -1.97 0.70
C VAL A 78 -9.05 -0.70 0.82
N HIS A 79 -9.64 0.34 1.40
CA HIS A 79 -8.96 1.57 1.72
C HIS A 79 -9.28 2.03 3.15
N SER A 80 -8.32 2.73 3.76
CA SER A 80 -8.46 3.24 5.12
C SER A 80 -9.48 4.37 5.20
N THR A 81 -10.24 4.44 6.30
CA THR A 81 -11.10 5.57 6.67
C THR A 81 -10.29 6.80 7.10
N LYS A 82 -9.01 6.58 7.48
CA LYS A 82 -8.04 7.62 7.84
C LYS A 82 -7.12 7.92 6.68
N GLN A 83 -6.87 9.21 6.47
CA GLN A 83 -5.92 9.70 5.46
C GLN A 83 -4.62 10.15 6.13
N ILE A 84 -3.55 10.19 5.35
CA ILE A 84 -2.21 10.58 5.77
C ILE A 84 -1.88 11.93 5.14
N THR A 85 -1.43 12.90 5.93
CA THR A 85 -0.94 14.19 5.43
C THR A 85 0.31 14.58 6.18
N VAL A 86 1.46 14.47 5.50
CA VAL A 86 2.76 14.83 6.07
C VAL A 86 2.94 16.34 6.02
N THR A 87 3.34 16.92 7.14
CA THR A 87 3.59 18.36 7.32
C THR A 87 4.97 18.57 7.93
N ALA A 88 5.41 19.83 8.09
CA ALA A 88 6.68 20.10 8.76
C ALA A 88 6.64 19.71 10.26
N GLU A 89 5.44 19.60 10.83
CA GLU A 89 5.19 19.35 12.24
C GLU A 89 4.96 17.87 12.56
N ASN A 90 4.89 16.99 11.55
CA ASN A 90 4.62 15.58 11.78
C ASN A 90 5.36 14.64 10.80
N SER A 91 5.44 13.38 11.20
CA SER A 91 5.85 12.27 10.35
C SER A 91 4.88 11.10 10.50
N TYR A 92 4.83 10.23 9.51
CA TYR A 92 4.01 9.02 9.57
C TYR A 92 4.87 7.78 9.39
N THR A 93 4.56 6.74 10.16
CA THR A 93 5.02 5.38 9.88
C THR A 93 3.83 4.56 9.42
N VAL A 94 3.97 3.93 8.25
CA VAL A 94 2.98 3.01 7.67
C VAL A 94 3.63 1.63 7.63
N TYR A 95 3.00 0.64 8.23
CA TYR A 95 3.53 -0.70 8.42
C TYR A 95 2.47 -1.75 8.08
N GLY A 96 2.91 -2.92 7.61
CA GLY A 96 2.06 -4.11 7.52
C GLY A 96 2.87 -5.39 7.27
N GLU A 97 2.23 -6.53 7.50
CA GLU A 97 2.76 -7.86 7.16
C GLU A 97 1.94 -8.47 6.03
N PHE A 98 2.62 -9.03 5.03
CA PHE A 98 2.00 -9.45 3.78
C PHE A 98 2.43 -10.84 3.37
N SER A 99 1.46 -11.65 2.91
CA SER A 99 1.69 -12.86 2.14
C SER A 99 1.21 -12.59 0.72
N SER A 100 2.15 -12.35 -0.19
CA SER A 100 1.87 -11.80 -1.52
C SER A 100 2.22 -12.78 -2.65
N PRO A 101 1.30 -13.05 -3.60
CA PRO A 101 1.59 -13.86 -4.76
C PRO A 101 2.47 -13.09 -5.76
N THR A 102 3.39 -13.81 -6.39
CA THR A 102 4.37 -13.26 -7.34
C THR A 102 4.32 -13.95 -8.71
N ALA A 103 3.32 -14.80 -8.93
CA ALA A 103 3.13 -15.46 -10.21
C ALA A 103 2.82 -14.43 -11.30
N LYS A 104 3.31 -14.67 -12.52
CA LYS A 104 3.02 -13.80 -13.67
C LYS A 104 1.52 -13.49 -13.74
N GLY A 105 1.18 -12.21 -13.92
CA GLY A 105 -0.20 -11.74 -13.96
C GLY A 105 -0.88 -11.50 -12.62
N THR A 106 -0.23 -11.73 -11.47
CA THR A 106 -0.73 -11.22 -10.18
C THR A 106 -0.16 -9.84 -9.90
N TRP A 107 -1.02 -8.89 -9.53
CA TRP A 107 -0.66 -7.51 -9.19
C TRP A 107 -1.19 -7.03 -7.83
N PRO A 108 -0.76 -7.63 -6.71
CA PRO A 108 -1.03 -7.10 -5.37
C PRO A 108 -0.34 -5.75 -5.13
N ALA A 109 -0.94 -4.90 -4.29
CA ALA A 109 -0.35 -3.63 -3.87
C ALA A 109 -0.78 -3.22 -2.45
N PHE A 110 0.14 -2.55 -1.75
CA PHE A 110 0.00 -1.81 -0.51
C PHE A 110 0.61 -0.42 -0.70
N TRP A 111 -0.22 0.61 -0.77
CA TRP A 111 0.19 1.86 -1.39
C TRP A 111 -0.59 3.07 -0.88
N LEU A 112 -0.02 4.24 -1.12
CA LEU A 112 -0.55 5.55 -0.81
C LEU A 112 -0.84 6.29 -2.10
N ASN A 113 -2.04 6.84 -2.22
CA ASN A 113 -2.44 7.60 -3.41
C ASN A 113 -3.06 8.94 -3.02
N ALA A 114 -3.03 9.92 -3.92
CA ALA A 114 -3.68 11.20 -3.70
C ALA A 114 -5.16 11.07 -3.36
N ALA A 115 -5.60 11.76 -2.30
CA ALA A 115 -7.02 11.92 -1.98
C ALA A 115 -7.78 12.75 -3.04
N SER A 116 -7.06 13.59 -3.78
CA SER A 116 -7.61 14.37 -4.89
C SER A 116 -6.53 14.62 -5.95
N GLY A 117 -6.91 14.44 -7.22
CA GLY A 117 -5.99 14.51 -8.34
C GLY A 117 -5.06 13.31 -8.41
N TRP A 118 -4.01 13.42 -9.22
CA TRP A 118 -2.88 12.50 -9.27
C TRP A 118 -1.75 13.15 -10.09
N PRO A 119 -0.47 13.03 -9.70
CA PRO A 119 0.06 12.51 -8.42
C PRO A 119 -0.34 13.38 -7.21
N PRO A 120 -0.04 12.99 -5.95
CA PRO A 120 0.94 12.01 -5.45
C PRO A 120 0.57 10.50 -5.47
N GLU A 121 1.59 9.62 -5.47
CA GLU A 121 1.53 8.16 -5.26
C GLU A 121 2.86 7.57 -4.73
N ILE A 122 2.78 6.74 -3.69
CA ILE A 122 3.88 5.98 -3.09
C ILE A 122 3.46 4.52 -2.95
N ASP A 123 4.19 3.60 -3.57
CA ASP A 123 3.98 2.17 -3.37
C ASP A 123 4.94 1.65 -2.30
N ILE A 124 4.38 1.16 -1.19
CA ILE A 124 5.14 0.56 -0.09
C ILE A 124 5.36 -0.92 -0.40
N GLY A 125 4.39 -1.56 -1.03
CA GLY A 125 4.62 -2.82 -1.73
C GLY A 125 3.80 -2.92 -2.99
N GLU A 126 4.44 -3.37 -4.06
CA GLU A 126 3.81 -3.63 -5.34
C GLU A 126 4.54 -4.80 -5.99
N TRP A 127 3.79 -5.84 -6.39
CA TRP A 127 4.35 -7.04 -6.98
C TRP A 127 3.84 -7.19 -8.41
N LYS A 128 4.74 -7.30 -9.39
CA LYS A 128 4.40 -7.25 -10.83
C LYS A 128 4.63 -8.59 -11.52
N GLY A 129 4.11 -9.66 -10.92
CA GLY A 129 4.26 -11.01 -11.48
C GLY A 129 5.71 -11.49 -11.58
N THR A 130 6.58 -10.96 -10.72
CA THR A 130 7.95 -11.43 -10.46
C THR A 130 8.17 -11.55 -8.95
N ALA A 131 9.20 -12.29 -8.55
CA ALA A 131 9.58 -12.50 -7.16
C ALA A 131 10.29 -11.29 -6.53
N ASP A 132 9.75 -10.09 -6.75
CA ASP A 132 10.26 -8.82 -6.26
C ASP A 132 9.13 -7.97 -5.68
N ASN A 133 9.41 -7.32 -4.56
CA ASN A 133 8.64 -6.18 -4.10
C ASN A 133 9.21 -4.90 -4.72
N TRP A 134 8.33 -4.05 -5.25
CA TRP A 134 8.69 -2.74 -5.78
C TRP A 134 8.32 -1.66 -4.77
N PHE A 135 9.30 -0.88 -4.36
CA PHE A 135 9.08 0.42 -3.73
C PHE A 135 9.05 1.47 -4.83
N ASN A 136 7.95 2.22 -4.96
CA ASN A 136 7.85 3.30 -5.94
C ASN A 136 7.48 4.63 -5.31
N THR A 137 7.90 5.70 -5.98
CA THR A 137 7.47 7.06 -5.67
C THR A 137 7.27 7.80 -6.98
N PHE A 138 6.02 8.20 -7.27
CA PHE A 138 5.62 8.81 -8.54
C PHE A 138 5.50 10.32 -8.41
N ASN A 139 6.38 11.07 -9.06
CA ASN A 139 6.22 12.52 -9.18
C ASN A 139 5.42 12.90 -10.43
N THR A 140 5.40 12.02 -11.44
CA THR A 140 4.52 11.99 -12.63
C THR A 140 4.47 10.55 -13.15
N SER A 141 3.70 10.28 -14.22
CA SER A 141 3.71 8.98 -14.91
C SER A 141 5.05 8.60 -15.56
N SER A 142 5.94 9.57 -15.77
CA SER A 142 7.26 9.35 -16.39
C SER A 142 8.43 9.64 -15.44
N ALA A 143 8.15 10.27 -14.29
CA ALA A 143 9.13 10.56 -13.25
C ALA A 143 8.84 9.67 -12.03
N VAL A 144 9.32 8.43 -12.11
CA VAL A 144 9.15 7.42 -11.06
C VAL A 144 10.52 7.04 -10.51
N LYS A 145 10.64 7.02 -9.19
CA LYS A 145 11.78 6.40 -8.50
C LYS A 145 11.36 5.03 -8.03
N SER A 146 12.02 4.00 -8.55
CA SER A 146 11.77 2.60 -8.19
C SER A 146 13.00 1.97 -7.55
N THR A 147 12.78 1.17 -6.52
CA THR A 147 13.77 0.24 -5.95
C THR A 147 13.11 -1.13 -5.80
N THR A 148 13.69 -2.16 -6.40
CA THR A 148 13.20 -3.55 -6.28
C THR A 148 13.98 -4.29 -5.22
N VAL A 149 13.29 -5.08 -4.40
CA VAL A 149 13.91 -6.00 -3.45
C VAL A 149 13.35 -7.41 -3.64
N PRO A 150 14.18 -8.46 -3.49
CA PRO A 150 13.70 -9.83 -3.62
C PRO A 150 12.57 -10.13 -2.63
N TRP A 151 11.53 -10.81 -3.10
CA TRP A 151 10.37 -11.23 -2.30
C TRP A 151 10.23 -12.75 -2.30
N PRO A 152 10.11 -13.40 -1.13
CA PRO A 152 9.94 -14.85 -1.04
C PRO A 152 8.67 -15.35 -1.74
N THR A 153 8.79 -16.48 -2.42
CA THR A 153 7.70 -17.10 -3.19
C THR A 153 6.94 -18.18 -2.40
N ASP A 154 7.31 -18.39 -1.14
CA ASP A 154 6.75 -19.42 -0.25
C ASP A 154 5.45 -18.99 0.45
N LEU A 155 4.96 -17.79 0.16
CA LEU A 155 3.78 -17.18 0.75
C LEU A 155 3.86 -17.01 2.28
N SER A 156 5.07 -17.06 2.85
CA SER A 156 5.27 -16.64 4.23
C SER A 156 5.04 -15.13 4.39
N PHE A 157 4.65 -14.71 5.60
CA PHE A 157 4.42 -13.30 5.88
C PHE A 157 5.75 -12.56 6.05
N HIS A 158 5.91 -11.47 5.30
CA HIS A 158 7.03 -10.54 5.41
C HIS A 158 6.53 -9.13 5.68
N SER A 159 7.30 -8.35 6.41
CA SER A 159 6.90 -6.99 6.79
C SER A 159 7.43 -5.95 5.81
N LEU A 160 6.59 -4.96 5.50
CA LEU A 160 6.96 -3.77 4.76
C LEU A 160 6.62 -2.54 5.61
N GLN A 161 7.49 -1.54 5.56
CA GLN A 161 7.31 -0.28 6.28
C GLN A 161 7.74 0.89 5.40
N ALA A 162 7.00 2.00 5.47
CA ALA A 162 7.43 3.30 5.00
C ALA A 162 7.40 4.32 6.15
N VAL A 163 8.50 5.04 6.36
CA VAL A 163 8.53 6.24 7.22
C VAL A 163 8.55 7.47 6.34
N LEU A 164 7.53 8.33 6.47
CA LEU A 164 7.32 9.53 5.69
C LEU A 164 7.61 10.76 6.56
N THR A 165 8.60 11.55 6.16
CA THR A 165 9.04 12.74 6.90
C THR A 165 9.16 13.93 5.96
N ALA A 166 8.67 15.10 6.35
CA ALA A 166 8.89 16.32 5.59
C ALA A 166 10.39 16.67 5.54
N GLU A 167 10.89 16.98 4.34
CA GLU A 167 12.25 17.47 4.16
C GLU A 167 12.38 18.93 4.62
N PRO A 168 13.58 19.37 5.03
CA PRO A 168 13.84 20.75 5.46
C PRO A 168 13.53 21.82 4.39
N ASN A 169 13.37 21.42 3.12
CA ASN A 169 12.97 22.34 2.05
C ASN A 169 11.49 22.74 2.12
N GLY A 170 10.69 22.13 3.01
CA GLY A 170 9.29 22.45 3.24
C GLY A 170 8.33 22.01 2.12
N ALA A 171 8.82 21.25 1.14
CA ALA A 171 8.04 20.86 -0.05
C ALA A 171 8.01 19.34 -0.26
N ASP A 172 9.14 18.67 -0.05
CA ASP A 172 9.29 17.26 -0.39
C ASP A 172 9.13 16.38 0.84
N VAL A 173 8.71 15.13 0.63
CA VAL A 173 8.63 14.11 1.67
C VAL A 173 9.71 13.07 1.41
N ARG A 174 10.58 12.85 2.39
CA ARG A 174 11.50 11.72 2.42
C ARG A 174 10.72 10.47 2.83
N VAL A 175 10.94 9.39 2.08
CA VAL A 175 10.30 8.09 2.33
C VAL A 175 11.37 7.03 2.53
N ASP A 176 11.47 6.50 3.74
CA ASP A 176 12.33 5.37 4.07
C ASP A 176 11.55 4.07 4.02
N PHE A 177 11.92 3.21 3.09
CA PHE A 177 11.32 1.90 2.91
C PHE A 177 12.15 0.82 3.57
N SER A 178 11.50 0.00 4.40
CA SER A 178 12.11 -1.15 5.04
C SER A 178 11.34 -2.42 4.69
N MET A 179 12.07 -3.54 4.62
CA MET A 179 11.50 -4.88 4.55
C MET A 179 12.15 -5.72 5.65
N ASP A 180 11.33 -6.42 6.44
CA ASP A 180 11.76 -7.24 7.59
C ASP A 180 12.66 -6.48 8.56
N GLY A 181 12.25 -5.24 8.86
CA GLY A 181 12.96 -4.34 9.77
C GLY A 181 14.26 -3.74 9.21
N ALA A 182 14.72 -4.13 8.02
CA ALA A 182 15.92 -3.60 7.40
C ALA A 182 15.59 -2.51 6.37
N LEU A 183 16.21 -1.34 6.49
CA LEU A 183 16.12 -0.26 5.49
C LEU A 183 16.62 -0.76 4.13
N LYS A 184 15.81 -0.59 3.09
CA LYS A 184 16.11 -1.01 1.72
C LYS A 184 16.28 0.16 0.77
N ALA A 185 15.53 1.24 0.95
CA ALA A 185 15.58 2.40 0.09
C ALA A 185 15.19 3.68 0.83
N THR A 186 15.74 4.81 0.37
CA THR A 186 15.26 6.15 0.72
C THR A 186 14.91 6.86 -0.58
N HIS A 187 13.66 7.27 -0.74
CA HIS A 187 13.18 8.08 -1.87
C HIS A 187 12.81 9.50 -1.40
N TYR A 188 12.67 10.42 -2.36
CA TYR A 188 12.21 11.79 -2.11
C TYR A 188 11.02 12.09 -3.02
N ALA A 189 9.85 12.21 -2.41
CA ALA A 189 8.58 12.49 -3.06
C ALA A 189 8.41 14.01 -3.20
N LYS A 190 8.44 14.50 -4.44
CA LYS A 190 8.57 15.92 -4.75
C LYS A 190 7.24 16.65 -4.60
N GLY A 191 7.16 17.65 -3.73
CA GLY A 191 5.95 18.47 -3.51
C GLY A 191 4.83 17.75 -2.75
N TYR A 192 5.17 16.73 -1.96
CA TYR A 192 4.20 15.92 -1.22
C TYR A 192 3.82 16.50 0.15
N VAL A 193 4.60 17.46 0.69
CA VAL A 193 4.25 18.12 1.96
C VAL A 193 2.89 18.81 1.81
N GLY A 194 2.00 18.56 2.77
CA GLY A 194 0.62 19.06 2.79
C GLY A 194 -0.33 18.37 1.81
N LYS A 195 0.11 17.34 1.07
CA LYS A 195 -0.79 16.53 0.24
C LYS A 195 -1.42 15.41 1.06
N THR A 196 -2.73 15.25 0.92
CA THR A 196 -3.49 14.20 1.59
C THR A 196 -3.49 12.93 0.75
N LEU A 197 -3.19 11.80 1.40
CA LEU A 197 -3.04 10.49 0.81
C LEU A 197 -4.05 9.50 1.41
N ASN A 198 -4.69 8.68 0.59
CA ASN A 198 -5.40 7.49 1.06
C ASN A 198 -4.40 6.32 1.19
N LEU A 199 -4.68 5.40 2.12
CA LEU A 199 -3.98 4.12 2.23
C LEU A 199 -4.87 3.03 1.61
N ILE A 200 -4.30 2.22 0.72
CA ILE A 200 -5.01 1.21 -0.07
C ILE A 200 -4.27 -0.13 -0.02
N ILE A 201 -5.03 -1.22 0.09
CA ILE A 201 -4.58 -2.60 -0.11
C ILE A 201 -5.45 -3.23 -1.19
N ASN A 202 -4.88 -3.78 -2.25
CA ASN A 202 -5.65 -4.46 -3.28
C ASN A 202 -4.91 -5.66 -3.90
N LEU A 203 -5.68 -6.53 -4.54
CA LEU A 203 -5.18 -7.57 -5.43
C LEU A 203 -5.66 -7.28 -6.85
N GLN A 204 -4.86 -6.58 -7.65
CA GLN A 204 -5.13 -6.42 -9.07
C GLN A 204 -4.58 -7.63 -9.86
N MET A 205 -5.04 -7.82 -11.09
CA MET A 205 -4.59 -8.87 -11.99
C MET A 205 -4.19 -8.28 -13.35
N GLU A 206 -3.18 -8.87 -13.96
CA GLU A 206 -2.60 -8.49 -15.24
C GLU A 206 -2.13 -7.02 -15.30
N GLY A 207 -2.21 -6.36 -16.46
CA GLY A 207 -1.67 -5.01 -16.62
C GLY A 207 -0.13 -5.01 -16.50
N SER A 208 0.42 -4.28 -15.55
CA SER A 208 1.87 -4.19 -15.35
C SER A 208 2.50 -5.49 -14.87
N SER A 209 1.73 -6.45 -14.35
CA SER A 209 2.22 -7.79 -14.01
C SER A 209 2.24 -8.76 -15.21
N GLY A 210 1.84 -8.29 -16.40
CA GLY A 210 1.79 -9.09 -17.63
C GLY A 210 0.61 -10.07 -17.71
N THR A 211 0.54 -10.81 -18.81
CA THR A 211 -0.52 -11.79 -19.11
C THR A 211 0.11 -13.06 -19.72
N PRO A 212 -0.46 -14.27 -19.54
CA PRO A 212 -1.65 -14.57 -18.75
C PRO A 212 -1.39 -14.58 -17.24
N ALA A 213 -2.43 -14.25 -16.48
CA ALA A 213 -2.53 -14.51 -15.04
C ALA A 213 -2.87 -15.99 -14.75
N PRO A 214 -2.69 -16.48 -13.49
CA PRO A 214 -2.97 -17.88 -13.15
C PRO A 214 -4.44 -18.24 -13.37
N ALA A 215 -4.69 -19.40 -13.96
CA ALA A 215 -6.02 -19.86 -14.33
C ALA A 215 -6.94 -20.09 -13.13
N ASP A 216 -6.39 -20.38 -11.96
CA ASP A 216 -7.13 -20.61 -10.72
C ASP A 216 -7.28 -19.33 -9.87
N GLY A 217 -6.84 -18.18 -10.39
CA GLY A 217 -6.82 -16.92 -9.67
C GLY A 217 -5.64 -16.79 -8.70
N ALA A 218 -5.80 -15.99 -7.65
CA ALA A 218 -4.74 -15.72 -6.69
C ALA A 218 -5.31 -15.31 -5.32
N THR A 219 -4.51 -15.43 -4.27
CA THR A 219 -4.84 -14.94 -2.93
C THR A 219 -3.72 -14.04 -2.43
N TYR A 220 -4.09 -12.90 -1.86
CA TYR A 220 -3.19 -11.95 -1.21
C TYR A 220 -3.69 -11.70 0.21
N GLN A 221 -2.80 -11.76 1.20
CA GLN A 221 -3.16 -11.58 2.60
C GLN A 221 -2.36 -10.45 3.24
N ALA A 222 -3.01 -9.72 4.13
CA ALA A 222 -2.41 -8.68 4.95
C ALA A 222 -2.83 -8.83 6.41
N ARG A 223 -1.92 -8.57 7.34
CA ARG A 223 -2.21 -8.51 8.79
C ARG A 223 -1.30 -7.49 9.47
N ASN A 224 -1.61 -7.18 10.72
CA ASN A 224 -0.81 -6.26 11.53
C ASN A 224 -0.56 -4.90 10.86
N VAL A 225 -1.53 -4.40 10.07
CA VAL A 225 -1.39 -3.12 9.37
C VAL A 225 -1.57 -1.99 10.37
N GLU A 226 -0.56 -1.13 10.47
CA GLU A 226 -0.50 -0.06 11.47
C GLU A 226 -0.09 1.26 10.82
N VAL A 227 -0.69 2.34 11.29
CA VAL A 227 -0.27 3.70 10.96
C VAL A 227 -0.08 4.46 12.26
N THR A 228 1.08 5.06 12.44
CA THR A 228 1.37 5.97 13.55
C THR A 228 1.79 7.34 13.04
N ILE A 229 1.50 8.37 13.82
CA ILE A 229 1.93 9.75 13.59
C ILE A 229 2.84 10.18 14.75
N ASN A 230 3.98 10.82 14.44
CA ASN A 230 4.89 11.44 15.41
C ASN A 230 4.91 12.94 15.23
#